data_AF-A0A0D2HDU6-F1
#
_entry.id   AF-A0A0D2HDU6-F1
#
_cell.length_a   1.000
_cell.length_b   1.000
_cell.length_c   1.000
_cell.angle_alpha   90.00
_cell.angle_beta   90.00
_cell.angle_gamma   90.00
#
_symmetry.space_group_name_H-M   'P 1'
#
loop_
_entity.id
_entity.type
_entity.pdbx_description
1 polymer ?
#
loop_
_entity_poly.entity_id
_entity_poly.type
_entity_poly.pdbx_seq_one_letter_code
_entity_poly.pdbx_strand_id
1 'polypeptide(L)'
;MAFLEDQSPSSPLSLTECLQLWRGFYVALYMHDSKNALSVQKLIAELAGTLRIVDGKDHDSQAASGSDKPGDHPWLDVWVTAFWETVSREWVSIDQWRMNKVLLLVRLVVRELFSLALGWAADATSESRTLQSLVASQLEILESWPLSPRERKVPDGLRLHVLDVWVDELAGQLRAAENAIDEAEQSDSAGDGAAAKKAVLLDTAKAFMTPVEKLTKEALSKGVKVRAKEAVQLAEEKLSR
;
A
#
# COMPACT_ATOMS: atom_id res chain seq x y z
N MET A 1 -15.15 -8.45 7.93
CA MET A 1 -14.22 -9.20 7.06
C MET A 1 -14.98 -10.21 6.22
N ALA A 2 -15.71 -11.15 6.83
CA ALA A 2 -16.58 -12.12 6.14
C ALA A 2 -17.40 -11.54 4.97
N PHE A 3 -18.01 -10.35 5.15
CA PHE A 3 -18.74 -9.69 4.05
C PHE A 3 -17.93 -9.53 2.75
N LEU A 4 -16.64 -9.14 2.82
CA LEU A 4 -15.77 -8.99 1.65
C LEU A 4 -15.40 -10.36 1.07
N GLU A 5 -15.17 -11.35 1.92
CA GLU A 5 -14.84 -12.73 1.53
C GLU A 5 -16.03 -13.38 0.80
N ASP A 6 -17.25 -13.07 1.20
CA ASP A 6 -18.49 -13.60 0.62
C ASP A 6 -18.86 -12.95 -0.73
N GLN A 7 -18.23 -11.82 -1.11
CA GLN A 7 -18.52 -11.18 -2.39
C GLN A 7 -17.99 -12.00 -3.58
N SER A 8 -18.71 -11.96 -4.70
CA SER A 8 -18.26 -12.58 -5.95
C SER A 8 -17.03 -11.84 -6.52
N PRO A 9 -15.93 -12.54 -6.86
CA PRO A 9 -14.77 -11.92 -7.51
C PRO A 9 -15.12 -11.15 -8.79
N SER A 10 -16.13 -11.62 -9.54
CA SER A 10 -16.59 -11.02 -10.79
C SER A 10 -17.42 -9.75 -10.65
N SER A 11 -17.76 -9.33 -9.42
CA SER A 11 -18.60 -8.15 -9.17
C SER A 11 -17.92 -7.18 -8.21
N PRO A 12 -16.91 -6.41 -8.67
CA PRO A 12 -16.25 -5.39 -7.86
C PRO A 12 -17.22 -4.40 -7.22
N LEU A 13 -16.97 -4.08 -5.95
CA LEU A 13 -17.70 -3.01 -5.26
C LEU A 13 -17.43 -1.67 -5.95
N SER A 14 -18.47 -0.85 -6.04
CA SER A 14 -18.35 0.52 -6.51
C SER A 14 -17.56 1.38 -5.52
N LEU A 15 -16.97 2.47 -6.02
CA LEU A 15 -16.26 3.43 -5.16
C LEU A 15 -17.14 3.94 -4.02
N THR A 16 -18.43 4.20 -4.28
CA THR A 16 -19.39 4.65 -3.26
C THR A 16 -19.56 3.63 -2.14
N GLU A 17 -19.66 2.34 -2.47
CA GLU A 17 -19.78 1.27 -1.47
C GLU A 17 -18.49 1.13 -0.65
N CYS A 18 -17.33 1.16 -1.31
CA CYS A 18 -16.03 1.15 -0.65
C CYS A 18 -15.85 2.34 0.30
N LEU A 19 -16.29 3.55 -0.10
CA LEU A 19 -16.26 4.74 0.75
C LEU A 19 -17.18 4.60 1.98
N GLN A 20 -18.35 3.97 1.82
CA GLN A 20 -19.25 3.71 2.95
C GLN A 20 -18.62 2.71 3.93
N LEU A 21 -18.00 1.65 3.43
CA LEU A 21 -17.32 0.64 4.24
C LEU A 21 -16.12 1.24 4.98
N TRP A 22 -15.23 1.95 4.29
CA TRP A 22 -14.08 2.60 4.91
C TRP A 22 -14.49 3.67 5.93
N ARG A 23 -15.60 4.38 5.69
CA ARG A 23 -16.17 5.29 6.69
C ARG A 23 -16.64 4.51 7.93
N GLY A 24 -17.31 3.38 7.74
CA GLY A 24 -17.70 2.49 8.83
C GLY A 24 -16.50 2.00 9.64
N PHE A 25 -15.45 1.54 8.97
CA PHE A 25 -14.20 1.09 9.60
C PHE A 25 -13.47 2.21 10.34
N TYR A 26 -13.42 3.41 9.75
CA TYR A 26 -12.87 4.59 10.41
C TYR A 26 -13.62 4.90 11.71
N VAL A 27 -14.95 4.94 11.67
CA VAL A 27 -15.77 5.20 12.87
C VAL A 27 -15.59 4.09 13.91
N ALA A 28 -15.53 2.83 13.49
CA ALA A 28 -15.27 1.72 14.39
C ALA A 28 -13.91 1.87 15.10
N LEU A 29 -12.84 2.16 14.34
CA LEU A 29 -11.53 2.43 14.91
C LEU A 29 -11.55 3.67 15.82
N TYR A 30 -12.22 4.74 15.40
CA TYR A 30 -12.34 6.00 16.15
C TYR A 30 -13.03 5.81 17.50
N MET A 31 -14.06 4.96 17.55
CA MET A 31 -14.81 4.64 18.77
C MET A 31 -14.19 3.49 19.58
N HIS A 32 -13.19 2.79 19.03
CA HIS A 32 -12.47 1.73 19.75
C HIS A 32 -11.59 2.34 20.84
N ASP A 33 -12.14 2.47 22.04
CA ASP A 33 -11.52 3.06 23.24
C ASP A 33 -11.02 1.98 24.22
N SER A 34 -10.50 0.88 23.68
CA SER A 34 -9.98 -0.22 24.48
C SER A 34 -8.69 0.20 25.20
N LYS A 35 -8.65 0.02 26.52
CA LYS A 35 -7.40 0.17 27.32
C LYS A 35 -6.35 -0.89 26.97
N ASN A 36 -6.75 -1.96 26.28
CA ASN A 36 -5.83 -2.99 25.84
C ASN A 36 -5.22 -2.61 24.49
N ALA A 37 -3.98 -2.15 24.50
CA ALA A 37 -3.24 -1.78 23.30
C ALA A 37 -3.19 -2.90 22.25
N LEU A 38 -3.12 -4.17 22.66
CA LEU A 38 -3.13 -5.32 21.74
C LEU A 38 -4.47 -5.44 21.01
N SER A 39 -5.58 -5.12 21.67
CA SER A 39 -6.90 -5.12 21.03
C SER A 39 -6.99 -4.04 19.95
N VAL A 40 -6.45 -2.85 20.20
CA VAL A 40 -6.40 -1.76 19.22
C VAL A 40 -5.52 -2.16 18.03
N GLN A 41 -4.33 -2.70 18.28
CA GLN A 41 -3.41 -3.13 17.23
C GLN A 41 -3.98 -4.27 16.37
N LYS A 42 -4.67 -5.24 16.97
CA LYS A 42 -5.34 -6.32 16.24
C LYS A 42 -6.40 -5.79 15.30
N LEU A 43 -7.29 -4.90 15.77
CA LEU A 43 -8.29 -4.27 14.92
C LEU A 43 -7.64 -3.55 13.74
N ILE A 44 -6.59 -2.78 13.98
CA ILE A 44 -5.90 -2.05 12.92
C ILE A 44 -5.24 -3.00 11.91
N ALA A 45 -4.64 -4.09 12.39
CA ALA A 45 -4.05 -5.13 11.54
C ALA A 45 -5.09 -5.86 10.69
N GLU A 46 -6.26 -6.16 11.27
CA GLU A 46 -7.39 -6.71 10.53
C GLU A 46 -7.85 -5.72 9.44
N LEU A 47 -8.07 -4.45 9.78
CA LEU A 47 -8.48 -3.43 8.81
C LEU A 47 -7.48 -3.29 7.66
N ALA A 48 -6.18 -3.22 7.95
CA ALA A 48 -5.15 -3.17 6.92
C ALA A 48 -5.11 -4.47 6.08
N GLY A 49 -5.30 -5.62 6.72
CA GLY A 49 -5.35 -6.93 6.06
C GLY A 49 -6.50 -7.10 5.06
N THR A 50 -7.51 -6.20 5.05
CA THR A 50 -8.53 -6.18 3.98
C THR A 50 -7.92 -6.04 2.59
N LEU A 51 -6.75 -5.40 2.46
CA LEU A 51 -6.04 -5.26 1.17
C LEU A 51 -5.73 -6.62 0.55
N ARG A 52 -5.31 -7.62 1.35
CA ARG A 52 -5.05 -8.98 0.85
C ARG A 52 -6.33 -9.68 0.40
N ILE A 53 -7.45 -9.41 1.06
CA ILE A 53 -8.74 -10.01 0.69
C ILE A 53 -9.15 -9.51 -0.70
N VAL A 54 -9.09 -8.19 -0.93
CA VAL A 54 -9.49 -7.60 -2.22
C VAL A 54 -8.51 -7.92 -3.35
N ASP A 55 -7.21 -8.02 -3.06
CA ASP A 55 -6.20 -8.50 -4.02
C ASP A 55 -6.48 -9.94 -4.45
N GLY A 56 -6.82 -10.82 -3.49
CA GLY A 56 -7.25 -12.19 -3.80
C GLY A 56 -8.48 -12.25 -4.70
N LYS A 57 -9.44 -11.32 -4.55
CA LYS A 57 -10.60 -11.22 -5.45
C LYS A 57 -10.20 -10.85 -6.87
N ASP A 58 -9.22 -9.96 -7.04
CA ASP A 58 -8.71 -9.61 -8.37
C ASP A 58 -8.00 -10.79 -9.03
N HIS A 59 -7.19 -11.54 -8.28
CA HIS A 59 -6.56 -12.77 -8.76
C HIS A 59 -7.60 -13.84 -9.18
N ASP A 60 -8.62 -14.09 -8.35
CA ASP A 60 -9.71 -15.02 -8.65
C ASP A 60 -10.50 -14.59 -9.91
N SER A 61 -10.76 -13.29 -10.06
CA SER A 61 -11.47 -12.73 -11.20
C SER A 61 -10.66 -12.86 -12.50
N GLN A 62 -9.35 -12.60 -12.45
CA GLN A 62 -8.43 -12.82 -13.58
C GLN A 62 -8.39 -14.30 -13.98
N ALA A 63 -8.23 -15.20 -13.01
CA ALA A 63 -8.22 -16.64 -13.25
C ALA A 63 -9.52 -17.14 -13.90
N ALA A 64 -10.68 -16.62 -13.47
CA ALA A 64 -11.98 -16.97 -14.05
C ALA A 64 -12.18 -16.44 -15.48
N SER A 65 -11.65 -15.25 -15.79
CA SER A 65 -11.80 -14.62 -17.11
C SER A 65 -10.85 -15.18 -18.17
N GLY A 66 -9.72 -15.77 -17.76
CA GLY A 66 -8.65 -16.21 -18.67
C GLY A 66 -7.96 -15.07 -19.44
N SER A 67 -8.17 -13.81 -19.01
CA SER A 67 -7.58 -12.61 -19.57
C SER A 67 -6.41 -12.16 -18.72
N ASP A 68 -5.24 -11.97 -19.34
CA ASP A 68 -4.06 -11.35 -18.70
C ASP A 68 -4.26 -9.84 -18.42
N LYS A 69 -5.34 -9.24 -18.92
CA LYS A 69 -5.63 -7.83 -18.64
C LYS A 69 -6.35 -7.68 -17.30
N PRO A 70 -5.92 -6.76 -16.43
CA PRO A 70 -6.71 -6.35 -15.28
C PRO A 70 -8.06 -5.81 -15.76
N GLY A 71 -9.14 -6.15 -15.05
CA GLY A 71 -10.49 -5.69 -15.37
C GLY A 71 -10.61 -4.16 -15.29
N ASP A 72 -11.65 -3.59 -15.88
CA ASP A 72 -11.86 -2.12 -15.93
C ASP A 72 -11.93 -1.46 -14.53
N HIS A 73 -12.34 -2.22 -13.51
CA HIS A 73 -12.44 -1.78 -12.13
C HIS A 73 -11.92 -2.84 -11.15
N PRO A 74 -10.60 -2.95 -10.95
CA PRO A 74 -10.02 -3.89 -9.99
C PRO A 74 -10.50 -3.58 -8.57
N TRP A 75 -10.80 -4.62 -7.80
CA TRP A 75 -11.19 -4.53 -6.40
C TRP A 75 -10.16 -3.73 -5.59
N LEU A 76 -8.87 -4.05 -5.75
CA LEU A 76 -7.80 -3.42 -5.00
C LEU A 76 -7.71 -1.92 -5.30
N ASP A 77 -7.77 -1.52 -6.57
CA ASP A 77 -7.66 -0.12 -6.98
C ASP A 77 -8.78 0.74 -6.38
N VAL A 78 -10.02 0.27 -6.47
CA VAL A 78 -11.19 0.98 -5.91
C VAL A 78 -11.10 1.01 -4.38
N TRP A 79 -10.66 -0.09 -3.76
CA TRP A 79 -10.56 -0.22 -2.31
C TRP A 79 -9.49 0.70 -1.71
N VAL A 80 -8.29 0.73 -2.31
CA VAL A 80 -7.17 1.58 -1.89
C VAL A 80 -7.50 3.05 -2.14
N THR A 81 -8.16 3.37 -3.27
CA THR A 81 -8.66 4.73 -3.54
C THR A 81 -9.63 5.19 -2.45
N ALA A 82 -10.61 4.36 -2.10
CA ALA A 82 -11.59 4.68 -1.07
C ALA A 82 -10.97 4.85 0.34
N PHE A 83 -9.93 4.08 0.66
CA PHE A 83 -9.15 4.24 1.88
C PHE A 83 -8.51 5.64 1.95
N TRP A 84 -7.74 5.99 0.91
CA TRP A 84 -7.03 7.27 0.89
C TRP A 84 -7.96 8.47 0.86
N GLU A 85 -9.07 8.37 0.12
CA GLU A 85 -10.10 9.41 0.13
C GLU A 85 -10.72 9.59 1.52
N THR A 86 -11.03 8.48 2.19
CA THR A 86 -11.64 8.51 3.52
C THR A 86 -10.67 9.10 4.53
N VAL A 87 -9.43 8.63 4.61
CA VAL A 87 -8.47 9.12 5.60
C VAL A 87 -8.10 10.58 5.35
N SER A 88 -8.04 11.01 4.08
CA SER A 88 -7.79 12.42 3.72
C SER A 88 -8.91 13.33 4.19
N ARG A 89 -10.17 12.93 3.98
CA ARG A 89 -11.35 13.68 4.41
C ARG A 89 -11.43 13.81 5.93
N GLU A 90 -11.15 12.73 6.66
CA GLU A 90 -11.31 12.70 8.11
C GLU A 90 -10.10 13.29 8.87
N TRP A 91 -8.92 13.40 8.24
CA TRP A 91 -7.66 13.70 8.93
C TRP A 91 -7.69 14.92 9.87
N VAL A 92 -8.31 16.02 9.42
CA VAL A 92 -8.33 17.30 10.13
C VAL A 92 -9.27 17.26 11.35
N SER A 93 -10.21 16.31 11.40
CA SER A 93 -11.16 16.17 12.50
C SER A 93 -10.66 15.26 13.62
N ILE A 94 -9.53 14.59 13.44
CA ILE A 94 -8.97 13.65 14.41
C ILE A 94 -8.42 14.43 15.60
N ASP A 95 -8.96 14.19 16.79
CA ASP A 95 -8.41 14.75 18.01
C ASP A 95 -7.13 14.04 18.47
N GLN A 96 -6.33 14.72 19.29
CA GLN A 96 -5.02 14.25 19.75
C GLN A 96 -5.04 12.87 20.42
N TRP A 97 -6.12 12.50 21.10
CA TRP A 97 -6.21 11.22 21.83
C TRP A 97 -6.45 10.03 20.89
N ARG A 98 -6.95 10.30 19.67
CA ARG A 98 -7.27 9.28 18.66
C ARG A 98 -6.28 9.24 17.52
N MET A 99 -5.36 10.21 17.43
CA MET A 99 -4.39 10.30 16.35
C MET A 99 -3.52 9.04 16.23
N ASN A 100 -2.95 8.55 17.33
CA ASN A 100 -2.00 7.43 17.31
C ASN A 100 -2.53 6.17 16.61
N LYS A 101 -3.81 5.83 16.79
CA LYS A 101 -4.41 4.66 16.12
C LYS A 101 -4.62 4.86 14.63
N VAL A 102 -4.95 6.09 14.20
CA VAL A 102 -5.09 6.40 12.77
C VAL A 102 -3.72 6.45 12.09
N LEU A 103 -2.70 7.02 12.75
CA LEU A 103 -1.32 6.97 12.28
C LEU A 103 -0.85 5.51 12.10
N LEU A 104 -1.16 4.65 13.07
CA LEU A 104 -0.82 3.23 12.97
C LEU A 104 -1.59 2.56 11.83
N LEU A 105 -2.87 2.86 11.62
CA LEU A 105 -3.64 2.34 10.48
C LEU A 105 -2.98 2.71 9.15
N VAL A 106 -2.64 3.97 8.95
CA VAL A 106 -1.95 4.40 7.72
C VAL A 106 -0.63 3.64 7.55
N ARG A 107 0.16 3.49 8.62
CA ARG A 107 1.42 2.72 8.59
C ARG A 107 1.19 1.27 8.16
N LEU A 108 0.18 0.59 8.74
CA LEU A 108 -0.09 -0.80 8.38
C LEU A 108 -0.63 -0.91 6.94
N VAL A 109 -1.48 0.01 6.48
CA VAL A 109 -1.97 -0.01 5.10
C VAL A 109 -0.83 0.20 4.09
N VAL A 110 0.10 1.13 4.36
CA VAL A 110 1.31 1.31 3.55
C VAL A 110 2.14 0.02 3.53
N ARG A 111 2.33 -0.62 4.68
CA ARG A 111 3.05 -1.90 4.75
C ARG A 111 2.37 -2.99 3.93
N GLU A 112 1.05 -3.14 4.08
CA GLU A 112 0.27 -4.15 3.35
C GLU A 112 0.35 -3.93 1.84
N LEU A 113 0.28 -2.67 1.39
CA LEU A 113 0.44 -2.33 -0.03
C LEU A 113 1.82 -2.75 -0.57
N PHE A 114 2.90 -2.47 0.16
CA PHE A 114 4.24 -2.91 -0.26
C PHE A 114 4.42 -4.43 -0.19
N SER A 115 3.80 -5.07 0.81
CA SER A 115 3.80 -6.53 0.93
C SER A 115 3.17 -7.18 -0.31
N LEU A 116 2.02 -6.66 -0.76
CA LEU A 116 1.37 -7.10 -2.00
C LEU A 116 2.24 -6.84 -3.22
N ALA A 117 2.70 -5.60 -3.41
CA ALA A 117 3.46 -5.23 -4.59
C ALA A 117 4.76 -6.04 -4.77
N LEU A 118 5.47 -6.29 -3.66
CA LEU A 118 6.68 -7.11 -3.67
C LEU A 118 6.37 -8.60 -3.78
N GLY A 119 5.21 -9.05 -3.28
CA GLY A 119 4.70 -10.40 -3.52
C GLY A 119 4.47 -10.66 -5.01
N TRP A 120 3.77 -9.76 -5.70
CA TRP A 120 3.58 -9.87 -7.15
C TRP A 120 4.91 -9.89 -7.91
N ALA A 121 5.88 -9.09 -7.46
CA ALA A 121 7.21 -9.02 -8.05
C ALA A 121 8.06 -10.29 -7.83
N ALA A 122 7.92 -10.97 -6.68
CA ALA A 122 8.61 -12.22 -6.39
C ALA A 122 8.15 -13.40 -7.28
N ASP A 123 6.90 -13.35 -7.74
CA ASP A 123 6.31 -14.35 -8.62
C ASP A 123 6.44 -14.00 -10.12
N ALA A 124 6.82 -12.76 -10.43
CA ALA A 124 6.93 -12.24 -11.78
C ALA A 124 8.33 -12.38 -12.39
N THR A 125 8.39 -12.35 -13.71
CA THR A 125 9.64 -12.11 -14.46
C THR A 125 9.84 -10.62 -14.71
N SER A 126 11.07 -10.20 -15.02
CA SER A 126 11.41 -8.79 -15.28
C SER A 126 10.59 -8.14 -16.42
N GLU A 127 10.03 -8.94 -17.33
CA GLU A 127 9.25 -8.48 -18.48
C GLU A 127 7.73 -8.62 -18.25
N SER A 128 7.30 -8.91 -17.02
CA SER A 128 5.89 -9.12 -16.69
C SER A 128 5.06 -7.85 -16.91
N ARG A 129 4.31 -7.82 -18.01
CA ARG A 129 3.33 -6.76 -18.30
C ARG A 129 2.25 -6.64 -17.24
N THR A 130 1.86 -7.76 -16.62
CA THR A 130 0.89 -7.77 -15.52
C THR A 130 1.43 -7.05 -14.30
N LEU A 131 2.67 -7.36 -13.89
CA LEU A 131 3.34 -6.65 -12.78
C LEU A 131 3.41 -5.14 -13.07
N GLN A 132 3.87 -4.78 -14.27
CA GLN A 132 3.97 -3.36 -14.67
C GLN A 132 2.61 -2.65 -14.59
N SER A 133 1.53 -3.30 -15.03
CA SER A 133 0.17 -2.73 -14.96
C SER A 133 -0.31 -2.57 -13.52
N LEU A 134 -0.10 -3.57 -12.66
CA LEU A 134 -0.50 -3.51 -11.25
C LEU A 134 0.28 -2.45 -10.48
N VAL A 135 1.60 -2.41 -10.66
CA VAL A 135 2.45 -1.38 -10.04
C VAL A 135 2.07 0.01 -10.55
N ALA A 136 1.81 0.18 -11.85
CA ALA A 136 1.40 1.45 -12.42
C ALA A 136 0.05 1.94 -11.85
N SER A 137 -0.95 1.06 -11.68
CA SER A 137 -2.24 1.45 -11.11
C SER A 137 -2.10 1.91 -9.65
N GLN A 138 -1.31 1.19 -8.84
CA GLN A 138 -1.05 1.59 -7.46
C GLN A 138 -0.30 2.93 -7.38
N LEU A 139 0.69 3.16 -8.24
CA LEU A 139 1.43 4.42 -8.30
C LEU A 139 0.50 5.59 -8.67
N GLU A 140 -0.43 5.40 -9.61
CA GLU A 140 -1.41 6.42 -9.99
C GLU A 140 -2.30 6.83 -8.79
N ILE A 141 -2.76 5.85 -8.01
CA ILE A 141 -3.58 6.12 -6.80
C ILE A 141 -2.76 6.87 -5.75
N LEU A 142 -1.52 6.45 -5.51
CA LEU A 142 -0.61 7.09 -4.56
C LEU A 142 -0.28 8.53 -4.94
N GLU A 143 -0.04 8.78 -6.23
CA GLU A 143 0.18 10.13 -6.78
C GLU A 143 -1.08 11.00 -6.79
N SER A 144 -2.26 10.38 -6.83
CA SER A 144 -3.53 11.10 -6.76
C SER A 144 -3.91 11.49 -5.34
N TRP A 145 -3.48 10.71 -4.34
CA TRP A 145 -3.86 10.92 -2.95
C TRP A 145 -2.67 11.23 -2.02
N PRO A 146 -2.11 10.28 -1.24
CA PRO A 146 -1.21 10.61 -0.14
C PRO A 146 0.07 11.31 -0.60
N LEU A 147 0.50 11.06 -1.84
CA LEU A 147 1.72 11.63 -2.43
C LEU A 147 1.41 12.67 -3.52
N SER A 148 0.16 13.15 -3.60
CA SER A 148 -0.18 14.23 -4.50
C SER A 148 0.47 15.54 -4.08
N PRO A 149 1.23 16.24 -4.95
CA PRO A 149 1.90 17.48 -4.59
C PRO A 149 0.95 18.66 -4.38
N ARG A 150 -0.27 18.58 -4.95
CA ARG A 150 -1.18 19.74 -5.09
C ARG A 150 -2.65 19.46 -4.76
N GLU A 151 -3.04 18.20 -4.53
CA GLU A 151 -4.42 17.88 -4.17
C GLU A 151 -4.80 18.54 -2.85
N ARG A 152 -5.81 19.42 -2.89
CA ARG A 152 -6.26 20.20 -1.71
C ARG A 152 -7.03 19.35 -0.72
N LYS A 153 -7.68 18.28 -1.19
CA LYS A 153 -8.38 17.31 -0.34
C LYS A 153 -7.43 16.52 0.56
N VAL A 154 -6.15 16.47 0.22
CA VAL A 154 -5.13 15.76 0.99
C VAL A 154 -4.45 16.76 1.92
N PRO A 155 -4.58 16.62 3.25
CA PRO A 155 -3.94 17.52 4.21
C PRO A 155 -2.45 17.20 4.37
N ASP A 156 -1.64 18.23 4.64
CA ASP A 156 -0.18 18.10 4.78
C ASP A 156 0.23 17.15 5.91
N GLY A 157 -0.54 17.10 7.00
CA GLY A 157 -0.27 16.17 8.10
C GLY A 157 -0.28 14.70 7.65
N LEU A 158 -1.17 14.35 6.70
CA LEU A 158 -1.21 13.00 6.12
C LEU A 158 0.02 12.75 5.24
N ARG A 159 0.38 13.69 4.36
CA ARG A 159 1.59 13.58 3.52
C ARG A 159 2.84 13.37 4.37
N LEU A 160 2.99 14.17 5.43
CA LEU A 160 4.13 14.11 6.33
C LEU A 160 4.22 12.74 7.01
N HIS A 161 3.10 12.22 7.52
CA HIS A 161 3.07 10.89 8.15
C HIS A 161 3.38 9.77 7.15
N VAL A 162 2.82 9.83 5.93
CA VAL A 162 3.13 8.84 4.89
C VAL A 162 4.61 8.85 4.57
N LEU A 163 5.21 10.04 4.39
CA LEU A 163 6.65 10.17 4.16
C LEU A 163 7.50 9.66 5.34
N ASP A 164 7.04 9.84 6.59
CA ASP A 164 7.72 9.36 7.80
C ASP A 164 7.84 7.85 7.87
N VAL A 165 6.85 7.12 7.35
CA VAL A 165 6.81 5.66 7.41
C VAL A 165 7.22 4.98 6.10
N TRP A 166 7.23 5.72 4.98
CA TRP A 166 7.37 5.18 3.63
C TRP A 166 8.55 4.22 3.47
N VAL A 167 9.75 4.72 3.76
CA VAL A 167 11.00 3.98 3.51
C VAL A 167 11.17 2.84 4.49
N ASP A 168 10.73 3.03 5.74
CA ASP A 168 10.79 1.98 6.76
C ASP A 168 9.93 0.78 6.37
N GLU A 169 8.69 1.03 5.94
CA GLU A 169 7.81 -0.05 5.51
C GLU A 169 8.30 -0.68 4.20
N LEU A 170 8.73 0.12 3.22
CA LEU A 170 9.22 -0.39 1.94
C LEU A 170 10.47 -1.26 2.11
N ALA A 171 11.48 -0.76 2.83
CA ALA A 171 12.70 -1.52 3.09
C ALA A 171 12.44 -2.75 3.96
N GLY A 172 11.48 -2.67 4.90
CA GLY A 172 11.07 -3.81 5.71
C GLY A 172 10.44 -4.92 4.87
N GLN A 173 9.54 -4.56 3.94
CA GLN A 173 8.90 -5.54 3.06
C GLN A 173 9.86 -6.08 1.99
N LEU A 174 10.77 -5.26 1.47
CA LEU A 174 11.81 -5.71 0.52
C LEU A 174 12.66 -6.81 1.14
N ARG A 175 13.18 -6.58 2.36
CA ARG A 175 13.97 -7.59 3.09
C ARG A 175 13.18 -8.86 3.38
N ALA A 176 11.90 -8.73 3.73
CA ALA A 176 11.04 -9.89 3.97
C ALA A 176 10.87 -10.74 2.70
N ALA A 177 10.66 -10.10 1.55
CA ALA A 177 10.54 -10.78 0.26
C ALA A 177 11.88 -11.42 -0.18
N GLU A 178 13.01 -10.72 -0.01
CA GLU A 178 14.33 -11.27 -0.30
C GLU A 178 14.67 -12.48 0.56
N ASN A 179 14.37 -12.43 1.86
CA ASN A 179 14.56 -13.56 2.77
C ASN A 179 13.71 -14.76 2.35
N ALA A 180 12.46 -14.55 1.93
CA ALA A 180 11.59 -15.63 1.45
C ALA A 180 12.16 -16.30 0.19
N ILE A 181 12.80 -15.53 -0.71
CA ILE A 181 13.51 -16.07 -1.87
C ILE A 181 14.73 -16.89 -1.44
N ASP A 182 15.53 -16.40 -0.49
CA ASP A 182 16.72 -17.10 0.02
C ASP A 182 16.37 -18.40 0.75
N GLU A 183 15.23 -18.44 1.46
CA GLU A 183 14.70 -19.64 2.09
C GLU A 183 14.24 -20.67 1.05
N ALA A 184 13.62 -20.23 -0.05
CA ALA A 184 13.20 -21.12 -1.14
C ALA A 184 14.41 -21.71 -1.91
N GLU A 185 15.46 -20.95 -2.19
CA GLU A 185 16.67 -21.47 -2.87
C GLU A 185 17.45 -22.49 -2.05
N GLN A 186 17.42 -22.40 -0.72
CA GLN A 186 18.03 -23.43 0.12
C GLN A 186 17.32 -24.78 -0.02
N SER A 187 16.05 -24.77 -0.44
CA SER A 187 15.27 -25.99 -0.70
C SER A 187 15.39 -26.50 -2.13
N ASP A 188 15.56 -25.62 -3.13
CA ASP A 188 15.65 -25.98 -4.55
C ASP A 188 17.03 -25.64 -5.14
N SER A 189 17.76 -26.66 -5.63
CA SER A 189 19.14 -26.55 -6.15
C SER A 189 19.35 -25.71 -7.43
N ALA A 190 18.42 -24.82 -7.80
CA ALA A 190 18.44 -24.01 -9.02
C ALA A 190 18.69 -22.52 -8.71
N GLY A 191 19.95 -22.19 -8.35
CA GLY A 191 20.38 -20.86 -7.89
C GLY A 191 20.49 -19.74 -8.95
N ASP A 192 19.99 -19.95 -10.17
CA ASP A 192 20.05 -18.92 -11.23
C ASP A 192 18.82 -17.99 -11.22
N GLY A 193 17.77 -18.38 -10.48
CA GLY A 193 16.50 -17.67 -10.43
C GLY A 193 16.42 -16.54 -9.39
N ALA A 194 17.04 -16.67 -8.20
CA ALA A 194 16.87 -15.63 -7.18
C ALA A 194 17.50 -14.31 -7.54
N ALA A 195 18.66 -14.31 -8.18
CA ALA A 195 19.32 -13.05 -8.56
C ALA A 195 18.41 -12.21 -9.46
N ALA A 196 17.76 -12.86 -10.44
CA ALA A 196 16.78 -12.21 -11.29
C ALA A 196 15.55 -11.73 -10.50
N LYS A 197 14.97 -12.57 -9.63
CA LYS A 197 13.81 -12.18 -8.80
C LYS A 197 14.13 -11.01 -7.86
N LYS A 198 15.29 -11.02 -7.20
CA LYS A 198 15.75 -9.93 -6.33
C LYS A 198 15.95 -8.62 -7.11
N ALA A 199 16.43 -8.69 -8.36
CA ALA A 199 16.49 -7.52 -9.22
C ALA A 199 15.09 -6.94 -9.50
N VAL A 200 14.10 -7.78 -9.80
CA VAL A 200 12.70 -7.36 -10.01
C VAL A 200 12.10 -6.76 -8.74
N LEU A 201 12.38 -7.33 -7.56
CA LEU A 201 11.97 -6.76 -6.28
C LEU A 201 12.54 -5.36 -6.07
N LEU A 202 13.84 -5.19 -6.31
CA LEU A 202 14.53 -3.91 -6.13
C LEU A 202 14.02 -2.85 -7.13
N ASP A 203 13.81 -3.22 -8.39
CA ASP A 203 13.27 -2.31 -9.40
C ASP A 203 11.83 -1.90 -9.07
N THR A 204 11.02 -2.83 -8.56
CA THR A 204 9.67 -2.55 -8.06
C THR A 204 9.73 -1.57 -6.88
N ALA A 205 10.61 -1.82 -5.90
CA ALA A 205 10.78 -0.92 -4.76
C ALA A 205 11.22 0.48 -5.20
N LYS A 206 12.14 0.58 -6.16
CA LYS A 206 12.55 1.87 -6.75
C LYS A 206 11.41 2.57 -7.46
N ALA A 207 10.54 1.85 -8.16
CA ALA A 207 9.36 2.45 -8.79
C ALA A 207 8.47 3.17 -7.77
N PHE A 208 8.24 2.59 -6.59
CA PHE A 208 7.51 3.22 -5.48
C PHE A 208 8.20 4.43 -4.84
N MET A 209 9.46 4.72 -5.15
CA MET A 209 10.11 5.96 -4.74
C MET A 209 9.85 7.12 -5.71
N THR A 210 9.42 6.86 -6.95
CA THR A 210 9.18 7.90 -7.96
C THR A 210 8.21 9.01 -7.49
N PRO A 211 7.06 8.71 -6.85
CA PRO A 211 6.16 9.75 -6.35
C PRO A 211 6.80 10.60 -5.23
N VAL A 212 7.64 9.99 -4.40
CA VAL A 212 8.36 10.68 -3.32
C VAL A 212 9.39 11.65 -3.90
N GLU A 213 10.13 11.24 -4.93
CA GLU A 213 11.06 12.12 -5.65
C GLU A 213 10.34 13.30 -6.29
N LYS A 214 9.15 13.08 -6.88
CA LYS A 214 8.31 14.14 -7.45
C LYS A 214 7.90 15.17 -6.39
N LEU A 215 7.51 14.72 -5.19
CA LEU A 215 7.18 15.61 -4.08
C LEU A 215 8.33 16.53 -3.67
N THR A 216 9.58 16.09 -3.75
CA THR A 216 10.74 16.94 -3.42
C THR A 216 10.79 18.23 -4.25
N LYS A 217 10.27 18.17 -5.49
CA LYS A 217 10.27 19.26 -6.47
C LYS A 217 8.94 20.01 -6.46
N GLU A 218 7.82 19.28 -6.46
CA GLU A 218 6.51 19.82 -6.83
C GLU A 218 5.62 20.20 -5.64
N ALA A 219 5.88 19.68 -4.43
CA ALA A 219 5.01 19.93 -3.29
C ALA A 219 4.93 21.43 -2.94
N LEU A 220 3.72 21.89 -2.60
CA LEU A 220 3.48 23.30 -2.26
C LEU A 220 4.10 23.68 -0.91
N SER A 221 4.05 22.76 0.05
CA SER A 221 4.52 22.96 1.41
C SER A 221 6.02 22.74 1.53
N LYS A 222 6.73 23.70 2.15
CA LYS A 222 8.16 23.56 2.43
C LYS A 222 8.44 22.37 3.35
N GLY A 223 7.58 22.13 4.33
CA GLY A 223 7.72 21.00 5.26
C GLY A 223 7.66 19.66 4.53
N VAL A 224 6.68 19.50 3.63
CA VAL A 224 6.55 18.30 2.79
C VAL A 224 7.78 18.10 1.90
N LYS A 225 8.30 19.18 1.29
CA LYS A 225 9.53 19.10 0.47
C LYS A 225 10.74 18.65 1.26
N VAL A 226 10.93 19.19 2.46
CA VAL A 226 12.06 18.81 3.34
C VAL A 226 11.93 17.35 3.72
N ARG A 227 10.75 16.92 4.20
CA ARG A 227 10.52 15.53 4.60
C ARG A 227 10.66 14.55 3.44
N ALA A 228 10.20 14.91 2.24
CA ALA A 228 10.39 14.08 1.05
C ALA A 228 11.87 13.91 0.68
N LYS A 229 12.70 14.95 0.85
CA LYS A 229 14.16 14.83 0.63
C LYS A 229 14.82 13.93 1.67
N GLU A 230 14.42 14.03 2.93
CA GLU A 230 14.87 13.14 4.00
C GLU A 230 14.52 11.68 3.68
N ALA A 231 13.30 11.43 3.17
CA ALA A 231 12.87 10.10 2.73
C ALA A 231 13.70 9.57 1.54
N VAL A 232 14.01 10.41 0.53
CA VAL A 232 14.89 10.00 -0.58
C VAL A 232 16.29 9.63 -0.09
N GLN A 233 16.88 10.43 0.80
CA GLN A 233 18.19 10.12 1.40
C GLN A 233 18.17 8.81 2.18
N LEU A 234 17.12 8.58 2.98
CA LEU A 234 16.96 7.34 3.73
C LEU A 234 16.78 6.13 2.79
N ALA A 235 16.11 6.30 1.65
CA ALA A 235 15.96 5.24 0.66
C ALA A 235 17.28 4.89 -0.02
N GLU A 236 18.12 5.88 -0.32
CA GLU A 236 19.48 5.64 -0.80
C GLU A 236 20.27 4.78 0.20
N GLU A 237 20.18 5.04 1.50
CA GLU A 237 20.89 4.24 2.53
C GLU A 237 20.35 2.83 2.72
N LYS A 238 19.03 2.64 2.56
CA LYS A 238 18.33 1.39 2.90
C LYS A 238 18.09 0.45 1.72
N LEU A 239 17.96 0.97 0.51
CA LEU A 239 17.68 0.19 -0.71
C LEU A 239 18.92 -0.08 -1.57
N SER A 240 20.06 0.57 -1.29
CA SER A 240 21.31 0.35 -2.03
C SER A 240 22.21 -0.74 -1.43
N ARG A 241 21.73 -1.49 -0.43
CA ARG A 241 22.47 -2.56 0.24
C ARG A 241 22.07 -3.91 -0.34
#